data_AF-L1P924-F1
#
_entry.id   AF-L1P924-F1
#
_cell.length_a   1.000
_cell.length_b   1.000
_cell.length_c   1.000
_cell.angle_alpha   90.00
_cell.angle_beta   90.00
_cell.angle_gamma   90.00
#
_symmetry.space_group_name_H-M   'P 1'
#
loop_
_entity.id
_entity.type
_entity.pdbx_description
1 polymer ?
#
loop_
_entity_poly.entity_id
_entity_poly.type
_entity_poly.pdbx_seq_one_letter_code
_entity_poly.pdbx_strand_id
1 'polypeptide(L)'
;MKTIFKVGMKVYDQVYEPDIKGEILDVNMKLSPHPITVQFGSCVRYYTAEGCRGKNTIKTLSTSPYTIQGFEQKAPAPTVKDALEWIRKNDGCDEFDNNYPKKENVFCFEALKKLVILRDYYNKGWQPNWEDDKEYKYCIKNFGNEIDTIDLDFSNRVMAFRTPQIRDKFLEEQRELLEIAKPLL
;
A
#
# COMPACT_ATOMS: atom_id res chain seq x y z
N MET A 1 -13.46 -9.69 -20.01
CA MET A 1 -13.79 -10.41 -18.76
C MET A 1 -12.71 -10.08 -17.74
N LYS A 2 -13.06 -9.81 -16.47
CA LYS A 2 -12.10 -9.47 -15.40
C LYS A 2 -12.08 -10.62 -14.39
N THR A 3 -10.92 -10.91 -13.81
CA THR A 3 -10.75 -11.95 -12.78
C THR A 3 -10.03 -11.38 -11.57
N ILE A 4 -10.28 -11.93 -10.38
CA ILE A 4 -9.59 -11.57 -9.13
C ILE A 4 -8.29 -12.35 -8.92
N PHE A 5 -8.13 -13.42 -9.70
CA PHE A 5 -7.03 -14.37 -9.60
C PHE A 5 -5.77 -13.80 -10.25
N LYS A 6 -4.64 -13.95 -9.57
CA LYS A 6 -3.31 -13.52 -10.04
C LYS A 6 -2.34 -14.71 -9.98
N VAL A 7 -1.35 -14.74 -10.85
CA VAL A 7 -0.26 -15.74 -10.81
C VAL A 7 0.43 -15.71 -9.43
N GLY A 8 0.75 -16.89 -8.90
CA GLY A 8 1.31 -17.09 -7.56
C GLY A 8 0.30 -17.01 -6.41
N MET A 9 -0.97 -16.73 -6.70
CA MET A 9 -2.01 -16.68 -5.66
C MET A 9 -2.30 -18.09 -5.13
N LYS A 10 -2.43 -18.21 -3.81
CA LYS A 10 -2.83 -19.45 -3.12
C LYS A 10 -4.35 -19.56 -3.17
N VAL A 11 -4.85 -20.72 -3.57
CA VAL A 11 -6.29 -20.98 -3.77
C VAL A 11 -6.67 -22.38 -3.29
N TYR A 12 -7.97 -22.63 -3.15
CA TYR A 12 -8.52 -23.87 -2.61
C TYR A 12 -9.77 -24.26 -3.39
N ASP A 13 -9.99 -25.55 -3.61
CA ASP A 13 -11.22 -26.06 -4.21
C ASP A 13 -11.67 -27.29 -3.44
N GLN A 14 -12.54 -27.08 -2.45
CA GLN A 14 -12.95 -28.15 -1.54
C GLN A 14 -13.99 -29.08 -2.13
N VAL A 15 -14.56 -28.72 -3.28
CA VAL A 15 -15.52 -29.56 -3.99
C VAL A 15 -14.79 -30.62 -4.81
N TYR A 16 -13.68 -30.26 -5.45
CA TYR A 16 -13.02 -31.14 -6.40
C TYR A 16 -11.56 -31.49 -6.08
N GLU A 17 -10.87 -30.71 -5.26
CA GLU A 17 -9.49 -30.97 -4.79
C GLU A 17 -9.42 -30.79 -3.25
N PRO A 18 -10.18 -31.62 -2.49
CA PRO A 18 -10.37 -31.42 -1.06
C PRO A 18 -9.05 -31.52 -0.29
N ASP A 19 -8.87 -30.60 0.65
CA ASP A 19 -7.74 -30.48 1.57
C ASP A 19 -6.38 -30.33 0.89
N ILE A 20 -6.38 -29.96 -0.39
CA ILE A 20 -5.18 -29.66 -1.17
C ILE A 20 -5.13 -28.15 -1.46
N LYS A 21 -4.02 -27.54 -1.08
CA LYS A 21 -3.72 -26.17 -1.42
C LYS A 21 -3.29 -26.05 -2.89
N GLY A 22 -3.92 -25.14 -3.61
CA GLY A 22 -3.59 -24.79 -4.97
C GLY A 22 -2.72 -23.54 -5.07
N GLU A 23 -1.99 -23.43 -6.18
CA GLU A 23 -1.29 -22.21 -6.61
C GLU A 23 -1.62 -21.90 -8.07
N ILE A 24 -1.95 -20.63 -8.34
CA ILE A 24 -2.24 -20.17 -9.70
C ILE A 24 -0.94 -20.07 -10.49
N LEU A 25 -0.81 -20.88 -11.53
CA LEU A 25 0.37 -20.88 -12.39
C LEU A 25 0.26 -19.88 -13.55
N ASP A 26 -0.95 -19.72 -14.11
CA ASP A 26 -1.17 -18.85 -15.26
C ASP A 26 -2.57 -18.24 -15.27
N VAL A 27 -2.67 -17.02 -15.79
CA VAL A 27 -3.91 -16.27 -16.01
C VAL A 27 -3.88 -15.68 -17.41
N ASN A 28 -4.43 -16.41 -18.37
CA ASN A 28 -4.44 -16.02 -19.78
C ASN A 28 -5.86 -15.87 -20.32
N MET A 29 -6.39 -14.65 -20.26
CA MET A 29 -7.77 -14.32 -20.67
C MET A 29 -8.07 -14.58 -22.15
N LYS A 30 -7.08 -14.90 -22.98
CA LYS A 30 -7.28 -15.33 -24.37
C LYS A 30 -7.72 -16.79 -24.48
N LEU A 31 -7.45 -17.61 -23.46
CA LEU A 31 -7.80 -19.04 -23.39
C LEU A 31 -9.21 -19.23 -22.84
N SER A 32 -10.22 -18.83 -23.61
CA SER A 32 -11.63 -19.07 -23.27
C SER A 32 -12.01 -20.54 -23.51
N PRO A 33 -12.81 -21.17 -22.63
CA PRO A 33 -13.51 -20.59 -21.48
C PRO A 33 -12.75 -20.67 -20.14
N HIS A 34 -11.59 -21.33 -20.10
CA HIS A 34 -10.85 -21.62 -18.86
C HIS A 34 -9.46 -20.96 -18.83
N PRO A 35 -9.40 -19.63 -18.60
CA PRO A 35 -8.15 -18.88 -18.65
C PRO A 35 -7.26 -19.05 -17.41
N ILE A 36 -7.74 -19.69 -16.34
CA ILE A 36 -7.03 -19.82 -15.07
C ILE A 36 -6.46 -21.23 -14.94
N THR A 37 -5.14 -21.33 -14.80
CA THR A 37 -4.44 -22.61 -14.57
C THR A 37 -3.95 -22.68 -13.12
N VAL A 38 -4.30 -23.75 -12.43
CA VAL A 38 -4.00 -23.95 -11.01
C VAL A 38 -3.33 -25.31 -10.78
N GLN A 39 -2.25 -25.32 -10.01
CA GLN A 39 -1.58 -26.54 -9.57
C GLN A 39 -2.07 -26.91 -8.16
N PHE A 40 -2.66 -28.10 -8.01
CA PHE A 40 -3.02 -28.72 -6.73
C PHE A 40 -2.14 -29.95 -6.53
N GLY A 41 -1.16 -29.89 -5.63
CA GLY A 41 -0.20 -30.99 -5.45
C GLY A 41 0.51 -31.33 -6.77
N SER A 42 0.34 -32.54 -7.30
CA SER A 42 0.86 -32.98 -8.61
C SER A 42 -0.12 -32.77 -9.78
N CYS A 43 -1.33 -32.26 -9.53
CA CYS A 43 -2.41 -32.12 -10.50
C CYS A 43 -2.54 -30.69 -11.03
N VAL A 44 -2.62 -30.52 -12.35
CA VAL A 44 -3.02 -29.25 -12.99
C VAL A 44 -4.53 -29.25 -13.22
N ARG A 45 -5.19 -28.10 -12.95
CA ARG A 45 -6.62 -27.86 -13.17
C ARG A 45 -6.86 -26.52 -13.84
N TYR A 46 -7.97 -26.46 -14.58
CA TYR A 46 -8.36 -25.29 -15.36
C TYR A 46 -9.72 -24.77 -14.91
N TYR A 47 -9.81 -23.46 -14.72
CA TYR A 47 -11.01 -22.78 -14.23
C TYR A 47 -11.39 -21.63 -15.15
N THR A 48 -12.69 -21.32 -15.16
CA THR A 48 -13.18 -20.08 -15.78
C THR A 48 -12.59 -18.86 -15.07
N ALA A 49 -12.71 -17.68 -15.68
CA ALA A 49 -12.28 -16.43 -15.07
C ALA A 49 -12.97 -16.15 -13.71
N GLU A 50 -14.12 -16.76 -13.45
CA GLU A 50 -14.88 -16.66 -12.20
C GLU A 50 -14.57 -17.77 -11.18
N GLY A 51 -13.66 -18.70 -11.52
CA GLY A 51 -13.29 -19.79 -10.62
C GLY A 51 -14.25 -20.98 -10.64
N CYS A 52 -14.93 -21.22 -11.77
CA CYS A 52 -15.77 -22.41 -11.96
C CYS A 52 -14.99 -23.52 -12.68
N ARG A 53 -15.21 -24.78 -12.30
CA ARG A 53 -14.57 -25.95 -12.93
C ARG A 53 -15.44 -26.51 -14.06
N GLY A 54 -14.85 -26.79 -15.22
CA GLY A 54 -15.56 -27.39 -16.36
C GLY A 54 -16.71 -26.53 -16.88
N LYS A 55 -17.85 -27.15 -17.21
CA LYS A 55 -19.07 -26.45 -17.69
C LYS A 55 -20.00 -25.99 -16.55
N ASN A 56 -19.57 -26.09 -15.30
CA ASN A 56 -20.40 -25.77 -14.16
C ASN A 56 -20.47 -24.25 -13.93
N THR A 57 -21.57 -23.79 -13.36
CA THR A 57 -21.79 -22.38 -13.01
C THR A 57 -21.41 -22.05 -11.56
N ILE A 58 -21.16 -23.07 -10.73
CA ILE A 58 -20.82 -22.92 -9.32
C ILE A 58 -19.34 -22.57 -9.18
N LYS A 59 -19.07 -21.46 -8.49
CA LYS A 59 -17.73 -21.02 -8.13
C LYS A 59 -17.21 -21.89 -7.00
N THR A 60 -16.06 -22.52 -7.25
CA THR A 60 -15.46 -23.51 -6.34
C THR A 60 -14.02 -23.18 -6.03
N LEU A 61 -13.35 -22.39 -6.89
CA LEU A 61 -12.03 -21.87 -6.61
C LEU A 61 -12.10 -20.70 -5.62
N SER A 62 -11.66 -20.93 -4.39
CA SER A 62 -11.66 -19.98 -3.29
C SER A 62 -10.26 -19.41 -3.02
N THR A 63 -10.20 -18.19 -2.51
CA THR A 63 -8.95 -17.53 -2.10
C THR A 63 -8.57 -17.78 -0.64
N SER A 64 -9.41 -18.50 0.12
CA SER A 64 -9.15 -18.93 1.48
C SER A 64 -9.62 -20.39 1.67
N PRO A 65 -9.06 -21.12 2.65
CA PRO A 65 -9.59 -22.44 2.98
C PRO A 65 -11.05 -22.34 3.41
N TYR A 66 -11.89 -23.28 2.99
CA TYR A 66 -13.31 -23.27 3.34
C TYR A 66 -13.82 -24.69 3.62
N THR A 67 -15.04 -24.81 4.15
CA THR A 67 -15.80 -26.07 4.14
C THR A 67 -16.97 -25.91 3.17
N ILE A 68 -17.96 -26.80 3.14
CA ILE A 68 -19.19 -26.57 2.34
C ILE A 68 -19.85 -25.22 2.71
N GLN A 69 -19.59 -24.70 3.92
CA GLN A 69 -19.87 -23.33 4.32
C GLN A 69 -18.56 -22.53 4.46
N GLY A 70 -18.58 -21.25 4.05
CA GLY A 70 -17.44 -20.34 4.18
C GLY A 70 -16.64 -20.06 2.90
N PHE A 71 -17.23 -20.26 1.71
CA PHE A 71 -16.59 -19.90 0.44
C PHE A 71 -16.28 -18.40 0.35
N GLU A 72 -15.06 -18.05 -0.05
CA GLU A 72 -14.63 -16.66 -0.27
C GLU A 72 -13.81 -16.50 -1.56
N GLN A 73 -14.00 -15.37 -2.23
CA GLN A 73 -13.22 -14.95 -3.40
C GLN A 73 -12.88 -13.47 -3.26
N LYS A 74 -11.68 -13.18 -2.75
CA LYS A 74 -11.19 -11.81 -2.54
C LYS A 74 -9.90 -11.59 -3.30
N ALA A 75 -9.86 -10.52 -4.09
CA ALA A 75 -8.61 -10.08 -4.73
C ALA A 75 -7.55 -9.82 -3.64
N PRO A 76 -6.25 -10.07 -3.92
CA PRO A 76 -5.21 -9.72 -2.98
C PRO A 76 -5.18 -8.20 -2.78
N ALA A 77 -4.71 -7.75 -1.62
CA ALA A 77 -4.47 -6.32 -1.41
C ALA A 77 -3.50 -5.80 -2.50
N PRO A 78 -3.72 -4.58 -3.04
CA PRO A 78 -2.80 -3.99 -4.01
C PRO A 78 -1.39 -3.89 -3.44
N THR A 79 -0.41 -4.21 -4.27
CA THR A 79 1.01 -3.99 -3.97
C THR A 79 1.44 -2.60 -4.43
N VAL A 80 2.61 -2.12 -3.98
CA VAL A 80 3.23 -0.89 -4.50
C VAL A 80 3.40 -0.98 -6.02
N LYS A 81 3.78 -2.15 -6.54
CA LYS A 81 3.90 -2.39 -7.99
C LYS A 81 2.56 -2.21 -8.71
N ASP A 82 1.47 -2.79 -8.18
CA ASP A 82 0.13 -2.62 -8.76
C ASP A 82 -0.27 -1.12 -8.81
N ALA A 83 0.02 -0.37 -7.74
CA ALA A 83 -0.27 1.06 -7.68
C ALA A 83 0.55 1.87 -8.70
N LEU A 84 1.84 1.55 -8.87
CA LEU A 84 2.71 2.22 -9.84
C LEU A 84 2.27 1.96 -11.28
N GLU A 85 1.89 0.73 -11.61
CA GLU A 85 1.34 0.40 -12.93
C GLU A 85 0.04 1.17 -13.20
N TRP A 86 -0.83 1.29 -12.20
CA TRP A 86 -2.06 2.07 -12.31
C TRP A 86 -1.77 3.55 -12.56
N ILE A 87 -0.84 4.16 -11.83
CA ILE A 87 -0.44 5.56 -12.04
C ILE A 87 0.11 5.78 -13.45
N ARG A 88 1.05 4.93 -13.89
CA ARG A 88 1.64 5.03 -15.25
C ARG A 88 0.57 5.01 -16.35
N LYS A 89 -0.46 4.19 -16.18
CA LYS A 89 -1.55 4.06 -17.14
C LYS A 89 -2.50 5.26 -17.17
N ASN A 90 -2.75 5.90 -16.02
CA ASN A 90 -3.78 6.93 -15.90
C ASN A 90 -3.25 8.37 -15.91
N ASP A 91 -2.04 8.60 -15.40
CA ASP A 91 -1.49 9.95 -15.21
C ASP A 91 -0.45 10.35 -16.26
N GLY A 92 -0.16 9.48 -17.24
CA GLY A 92 0.83 9.76 -18.30
C GLY A 92 2.24 10.00 -17.76
N CYS A 93 2.56 9.46 -16.58
CA CYS A 93 3.89 9.55 -15.98
C CYS A 93 4.91 8.86 -16.89
N ASP A 94 5.81 9.65 -17.48
CA ASP A 94 7.02 9.13 -18.09
C ASP A 94 7.83 8.38 -17.02
N GLU A 95 8.44 7.25 -17.37
CA GLU A 95 9.31 6.48 -16.47
C GLU A 95 10.46 7.37 -15.97
N PHE A 96 10.26 8.05 -14.85
CA PHE A 96 11.37 8.60 -14.10
C PHE A 96 12.02 7.45 -13.32
N ASP A 97 13.34 7.39 -13.38
CA ASP A 97 14.23 6.24 -13.12
C ASP A 97 14.25 5.71 -11.67
N ASN A 98 13.20 5.92 -10.86
CA ASN A 98 13.19 5.61 -9.43
C ASN A 98 11.83 5.18 -8.86
N ASN A 99 10.95 4.57 -9.66
CA ASN A 99 9.60 4.14 -9.20
C ASN A 99 8.69 5.28 -8.71
N TYR A 100 8.95 6.55 -9.08
CA TYR A 100 8.14 7.68 -8.61
C TYR A 100 7.13 8.15 -9.67
N PRO A 101 5.87 8.45 -9.27
CA PRO A 101 4.81 8.94 -10.16
C PRO A 101 5.07 10.26 -10.90
N LYS A 102 5.96 11.13 -10.40
CA LYS A 102 6.31 12.44 -10.98
C LYS A 102 7.69 12.87 -10.48
N LYS A 103 8.41 13.68 -11.27
CA LYS A 103 9.74 14.20 -10.91
C LYS A 103 9.68 15.06 -9.64
N GLU A 104 8.64 15.87 -9.51
CA GLU A 104 8.39 16.73 -8.34
C GLU A 104 8.24 15.89 -7.06
N ASN A 105 7.65 14.70 -7.16
CA ASN A 105 7.48 13.80 -6.03
C ASN A 105 8.83 13.29 -5.51
N VAL A 106 9.81 13.06 -6.38
CA VAL A 106 11.16 12.62 -5.97
C VAL A 106 11.77 13.63 -5.00
N PHE A 107 11.68 14.92 -5.32
CA PHE A 107 12.20 15.98 -4.47
C PHE A 107 11.44 16.08 -3.15
N CYS A 108 10.10 15.94 -3.18
CA CYS A 108 9.29 15.93 -1.97
C CYS A 108 9.67 14.78 -1.03
N PHE A 109 9.82 13.55 -1.56
CA PHE A 109 10.19 12.37 -0.78
C PHE A 109 11.61 12.48 -0.20
N GLU A 110 12.58 12.93 -0.99
CA GLU A 110 13.96 13.14 -0.50
C GLU A 110 14.04 14.26 0.55
N ALA A 111 13.27 15.34 0.38
CA ALA A 111 13.18 16.40 1.38
C ALA A 111 12.54 15.88 2.68
N LEU A 112 11.43 15.14 2.59
CA LEU A 112 10.77 14.53 3.75
C LEU A 112 11.70 13.59 4.51
N LYS A 113 12.45 12.74 3.80
CA LYS A 113 13.46 11.84 4.38
C LYS A 113 14.51 12.61 5.18
N LYS A 114 15.07 13.69 4.61
CA LYS A 114 16.04 14.55 5.30
C LYS A 114 15.44 15.20 6.54
N LEU A 115 14.22 15.74 6.42
CA LEU A 115 13.52 16.37 7.54
C LEU A 115 13.26 15.42 8.70
N VAL A 116 12.85 14.17 8.43
CA VAL A 116 12.64 13.14 9.48
C VAL A 116 13.93 12.86 10.25
N ILE A 117 15.05 12.70 9.53
CA ILE A 117 16.37 12.46 10.15
C ILE A 117 16.79 13.67 11.00
N LEU A 118 16.66 14.87 10.47
CA LEU A 118 17.01 16.10 11.18
C LEU A 118 16.11 16.31 12.39
N ARG A 119 14.80 16.08 12.28
CA ARG A 119 13.84 16.18 13.39
C ARG A 119 14.30 15.32 14.56
N ASP A 120 14.68 14.07 14.31
CA ASP A 120 15.14 13.16 15.36
C ASP A 120 16.44 13.62 16.01
N TYR A 121 17.35 14.22 15.24
CA TYR A 121 18.56 14.85 15.76
C TYR A 121 18.25 16.04 16.67
N TYR A 122 17.36 16.95 16.25
CA TYR A 122 16.98 18.14 17.02
C TYR A 122 16.23 17.77 18.31
N ASN A 123 15.40 16.73 18.24
CA ASN A 123 14.72 16.16 19.40
C ASN A 123 15.65 15.34 20.32
N LYS A 124 16.92 15.12 19.95
CA LYS A 124 17.87 14.27 20.69
C LYS A 124 17.30 12.89 21.00
N GLY A 125 16.61 12.30 20.02
CA GLY A 125 15.97 10.99 20.15
C GLY A 125 14.68 10.96 20.96
N TRP A 126 14.15 12.10 21.42
CA TRP A 126 12.79 12.14 21.96
C TRP A 126 11.78 11.73 20.87
N GLN A 127 10.83 10.87 21.25
CA GLN A 127 9.73 10.44 20.40
C GLN A 127 8.41 10.73 21.13
N PRO A 128 7.40 11.30 20.45
CA PRO A 128 6.12 11.61 21.06
C PRO A 128 5.37 10.34 21.47
N ASN A 129 4.81 10.32 22.69
CA ASN A 129 3.82 9.33 23.10
C ASN A 129 2.41 9.85 22.79
N TRP A 130 1.85 9.46 21.65
CA TRP A 130 0.51 9.89 21.23
C TRP A 130 -0.63 9.30 22.07
N GLU A 131 -0.37 8.33 22.94
CA GLU A 131 -1.35 7.81 23.90
C GLU A 131 -1.40 8.64 25.20
N ASP A 132 -0.40 9.50 25.44
CA ASP A 132 -0.35 10.41 26.57
C ASP A 132 -0.97 11.76 26.18
N ASP A 133 -2.19 11.99 26.67
CA ASP A 133 -2.94 13.23 26.51
C ASP A 133 -2.43 14.38 27.40
N LYS A 134 -1.46 14.13 28.28
CA LYS A 134 -0.80 15.15 29.09
C LYS A 134 0.53 15.61 28.50
N GLU A 135 1.13 14.80 27.64
CA GLU A 135 2.37 15.18 26.96
C GLU A 135 2.05 16.16 25.82
N TYR A 136 2.49 17.39 26.00
CA TYR A 136 2.41 18.42 24.97
C TYR A 136 3.39 18.15 23.84
N LYS A 137 2.87 18.27 22.61
CA LYS A 137 3.60 18.02 21.37
C LYS A 137 3.45 19.23 20.47
N TYR A 138 4.59 19.73 20.01
CA TYR A 138 4.67 20.93 19.19
C TYR A 138 4.95 20.51 17.77
N CYS A 139 4.07 20.83 16.83
CA CYS A 139 4.15 20.26 15.49
C CYS A 139 4.22 21.32 14.39
N ILE A 140 4.78 20.91 13.25
CA ILE A 140 4.70 21.63 11.98
C ILE A 140 3.79 20.82 11.05
N LYS A 141 2.88 21.48 10.35
CA LYS A 141 1.94 20.85 9.41
C LYS A 141 1.75 21.72 8.16
N ASN A 142 1.22 21.12 7.11
CA ASN A 142 0.63 21.86 6.00
C ASN A 142 -0.84 22.17 6.32
N PHE A 143 -1.20 23.44 6.44
CA PHE A 143 -2.58 23.90 6.57
C PHE A 143 -2.92 24.78 5.37
N GLY A 144 -3.83 24.32 4.51
CA GLY A 144 -4.27 25.12 3.36
C GLY A 144 -3.16 25.45 2.35
N ASN A 145 -2.15 24.58 2.18
CA ASN A 145 -0.96 24.79 1.36
C ASN A 145 0.07 25.78 1.94
N GLU A 146 -0.03 26.07 3.24
CA GLU A 146 0.89 26.90 3.99
C GLU A 146 1.52 26.11 5.14
N ILE A 147 2.81 26.35 5.41
CA ILE A 147 3.49 25.75 6.55
C ILE A 147 3.06 26.49 7.81
N ASP A 148 2.44 25.74 8.72
CA ASP A 148 1.87 26.25 9.96
C ASP A 148 2.42 25.48 11.17
N THR A 149 2.47 26.15 12.32
CA THR A 149 2.84 25.57 13.60
C THR A 149 1.61 25.37 14.45
N ILE A 150 1.52 24.20 15.10
CA ILE A 150 0.49 23.93 16.08
C ILE A 150 1.13 23.60 17.43
N ASP A 151 0.63 24.25 18.46
CA ASP A 151 0.91 23.91 19.85
C ASP A 151 -0.13 22.89 20.31
N LEU A 152 0.29 21.94 21.16
CA LEU A 152 -0.62 21.05 21.88
C LEU A 152 -1.45 20.15 20.95
N ASP A 153 -0.84 19.56 19.92
CA ASP A 153 -1.55 18.63 19.04
C ASP A 153 -1.60 17.23 19.66
N PHE A 154 -2.81 16.68 19.76
CA PHE A 154 -3.06 15.31 20.19
C PHE A 154 -3.17 14.34 19.01
N SER A 155 -3.12 14.86 17.78
CA SER A 155 -3.11 14.06 16.56
C SER A 155 -1.68 13.81 16.10
N ASN A 156 -1.38 12.57 15.69
CA ASN A 156 -0.06 12.22 15.19
C ASN A 156 0.36 13.09 14.00
N ARG A 157 1.60 13.61 14.07
CA ARG A 157 2.26 14.42 13.03
C ARG A 157 3.66 13.90 12.76
N VAL A 158 4.07 13.99 11.50
CA VAL A 158 5.43 13.63 11.09
C VAL A 158 6.44 14.61 11.71
N MET A 159 6.16 15.91 11.71
CA MET A 159 7.07 16.91 12.28
C MET A 159 6.62 17.29 13.69
N ALA A 160 6.88 16.40 14.66
CA ALA A 160 6.58 16.62 16.08
C ALA A 160 7.86 16.88 16.88
N PHE A 161 7.78 17.78 17.86
CA PHE A 161 8.89 18.24 18.67
C PHE A 161 8.53 18.31 20.14
N ARG A 162 9.54 18.07 20.98
CA ARG A 162 9.39 18.04 22.44
C ARG A 162 9.03 19.40 23.03
N THR A 163 9.57 20.47 22.47
CA THR A 163 9.36 21.83 22.97
C THR A 163 9.18 22.80 21.80
N PRO A 164 8.52 23.94 22.01
CA PRO A 164 8.31 24.93 20.95
C PRO A 164 9.64 25.52 20.49
N GLN A 165 10.63 25.67 21.39
CA GLN A 165 11.95 26.19 21.02
C GLN A 165 12.68 25.31 20.01
N ILE A 166 12.57 23.98 20.16
CA ILE A 166 13.16 23.03 19.21
C ILE A 166 12.44 23.13 17.87
N ARG A 167 11.10 23.16 17.89
CA ARG A 167 10.29 23.31 16.68
C ARG A 167 10.61 24.60 15.93
N ASP A 168 10.60 25.74 16.62
CA ASP A 168 10.74 27.06 15.99
C ASP A 168 12.13 27.21 15.37
N LYS A 169 13.16 26.74 16.09
CA LYS A 169 14.52 26.66 15.56
C LYS A 169 14.59 25.76 14.31
N PHE A 170 13.97 24.58 14.36
CA PHE A 170 13.93 23.67 13.22
C PHE A 170 13.19 24.29 12.02
N LEU A 171 12.06 24.96 12.26
CA LEU A 171 11.27 25.64 11.24
C LEU A 171 12.07 26.74 10.54
N GLU A 172 12.86 27.51 11.28
CA GLU A 172 13.73 28.55 10.73
C GLU A 172 14.86 27.93 9.91
N GLU A 173 15.62 27.00 10.50
CA GLU A 173 16.83 26.44 9.89
C GLU A 173 16.53 25.50 8.71
N GLN A 174 15.33 24.89 8.65
CA GLN A 174 14.94 23.90 7.63
C GLN A 174 13.78 24.36 6.74
N ARG A 175 13.48 25.67 6.69
CA ARG A 175 12.34 26.22 5.92
C ARG A 175 12.32 25.80 4.46
N GLU A 176 13.46 25.82 3.78
CA GLU A 176 13.54 25.44 2.36
C GLU A 176 13.14 23.97 2.15
N LEU A 177 13.64 23.06 2.99
CA LEU A 177 13.27 21.65 2.93
C LEU A 177 11.79 21.44 3.25
N LEU A 178 11.24 22.20 4.22
CA LEU A 178 9.82 22.15 4.56
C LEU A 178 8.94 22.59 3.39
N GLU A 179 9.31 23.64 2.65
CA GLU A 179 8.56 24.08 1.46
C GLU A 179 8.60 23.04 0.34
N ILE A 180 9.73 22.37 0.12
CA ILE A 180 9.85 21.28 -0.87
C ILE A 180 8.99 20.08 -0.45
N ALA A 181 9.01 19.70 0.83
CA ALA A 181 8.27 18.54 1.34
C ALA A 181 6.79 18.82 1.61
N LYS A 182 6.35 20.09 1.56
CA LYS A 182 5.01 20.55 1.92
C LYS A 182 3.84 19.70 1.39
N PRO A 183 3.86 19.18 0.14
CA PRO A 183 2.78 18.32 -0.36
C PRO A 183 2.61 16.99 0.39
N LEU A 184 3.61 16.57 1.17
CA LEU A 184 3.65 15.31 1.92
C LEU A 184 3.59 15.50 3.45
N LEU A 185 3.52 16.75 3.92
CA LEU A 185 3.42 17.14 5.34
C LEU A 185 1.99 17.44 5.74
#